data_AF-A0A318NMI2-F1
#
_entry.id   AF-A0A318NMI2-F1
#
_cell.length_a   1.000
_cell.length_b   1.000
_cell.length_c   1.000
_cell.angle_alpha   90.00
_cell.angle_beta   90.00
_cell.angle_gamma   90.00
#
_symmetry.space_group_name_H-M   'P 1'
#
loop_
_entity.id
_entity.type
_entity.pdbx_description
1 polymer ?
#
loop_
_entity_poly.entity_id
_entity_poly.type
_entity_poly.pdbx_seq_one_letter_code
_entity_poly.pdbx_strand_id
1 'polypeptide(L)'
;MGLPGEPRPAGLAGDVHAFGRAVAVAATEPRWREEVLLRLRPVGQGFAEHVRVTEGPAGLYRELLAQSPRLDHGVRLLTREHAAIIAAILAVQRVAEQPEINPDELRHRAGNLLRRLARHRRRGADLLWEAYQTDLGGET
;
A
#
# COMPACT_ATOMS: atom_id res chain seq x y z
N MET A 1 13.09 0.50 -23.67
CA MET A 1 13.68 -0.86 -23.84
C MET A 1 14.73 -1.03 -22.75
N GLY A 2 14.37 -1.65 -21.62
CA GLY A 2 15.31 -1.92 -20.51
C GLY A 2 16.14 -3.18 -20.77
N LEU A 3 17.36 -3.21 -20.25
CA LEU A 3 18.33 -4.29 -20.47
C LEU A 3 17.88 -5.62 -19.82
N PRO A 4 18.17 -6.79 -20.42
CA PRO A 4 17.84 -8.08 -19.84
C PRO A 4 18.76 -8.40 -18.65
N GLY A 5 18.21 -8.46 -17.44
CA GLY A 5 18.94 -8.92 -16.24
C GLY A 5 18.65 -8.12 -14.97
N GLU A 6 18.03 -6.95 -15.06
CA GLU A 6 17.56 -6.27 -13.86
C GLU A 6 16.34 -7.01 -13.30
N PRO A 7 16.33 -7.39 -12.00
CA PRO A 7 15.12 -7.93 -11.38
C PRO A 7 14.03 -6.87 -11.52
N ARG A 8 13.04 -7.16 -12.37
CA ARG A 8 11.85 -6.34 -12.53
C ARG A 8 11.32 -6.00 -11.13
N PRO A 9 11.11 -4.71 -10.81
CA PRO A 9 10.58 -4.33 -9.51
C PRO A 9 9.33 -5.15 -9.25
N ALA A 10 9.25 -5.78 -8.08
CA ALA A 10 8.25 -6.81 -7.78
C ALA A 10 6.80 -6.26 -7.72
N GLY A 11 6.63 -4.97 -8.04
CA GLY A 11 5.44 -4.18 -7.80
C GLY A 11 5.20 -4.01 -6.30
N LEU A 12 4.30 -3.11 -5.95
CA LEU A 12 3.96 -2.82 -4.56
C LEU A 12 3.62 -4.11 -3.77
N ALA A 13 2.93 -5.07 -4.38
CA ALA A 13 2.60 -6.35 -3.72
C ALA A 13 3.86 -7.16 -3.35
N GLY A 14 4.86 -7.21 -4.23
CA GLY A 14 6.12 -7.89 -3.96
C GLY A 14 6.94 -7.18 -2.88
N ASP A 15 6.95 -5.85 -2.88
CA ASP A 15 7.62 -5.04 -1.87
C ASP A 15 6.98 -5.24 -0.48
N VAL A 16 5.65 -5.26 -0.42
CA VAL A 16 4.88 -5.56 0.81
C VAL A 16 5.21 -6.96 1.34
N HIS A 17 5.33 -7.95 0.45
CA HIS A 17 5.70 -9.30 0.85
C HIS A 17 7.15 -9.37 1.37
N ALA A 18 8.09 -8.69 0.71
CA ALA A 18 9.48 -8.60 1.16
C ALA A 18 9.60 -7.91 2.53
N PHE A 19 8.87 -6.82 2.74
CA PHE A 19 8.78 -6.13 4.02
C PHE A 19 8.20 -7.03 5.12
N GLY A 20 7.12 -7.76 4.84
CA GLY A 20 6.53 -8.71 5.79
C GLY A 20 7.52 -9.79 6.25
N ARG A 21 8.36 -10.32 5.35
CA ARG A 21 9.41 -11.28 5.72
C ARG A 21 10.48 -10.67 6.61
N ALA A 22 10.96 -9.47 6.29
CA ALA A 22 11.95 -8.76 7.11
C ALA A 22 11.43 -8.50 8.54
N VAL A 23 10.15 -8.15 8.68
CA VAL A 23 9.50 -7.95 9.98
C VAL A 23 9.36 -9.26 10.75
N ALA A 24 9.08 -10.38 10.08
CA ALA A 24 8.89 -11.68 10.71
C ALA A 24 10.18 -12.19 11.41
N VAL A 25 11.34 -11.88 10.85
CA VAL A 25 12.66 -12.25 11.41
C VAL A 25 13.32 -11.11 12.21
N ALA A 26 12.56 -10.06 12.54
CA ALA A 26 13.10 -8.97 13.35
C ALA A 26 13.56 -9.48 14.72
N ALA A 27 14.72 -8.99 15.17
CA ALA A 27 15.44 -9.38 16.40
C ALA A 27 16.04 -10.79 16.45
N THR A 28 15.87 -11.63 15.43
CA THR A 28 16.66 -12.86 15.29
C THR A 28 17.95 -12.64 14.51
N GLU A 29 17.96 -11.66 13.60
CA GLU A 29 19.11 -11.33 12.76
C GLU A 29 19.89 -10.11 13.25
N PRO A 30 21.23 -10.11 13.17
CA PRO A 30 22.02 -8.89 13.24
C PRO A 30 21.55 -7.87 12.19
N ARG A 31 21.54 -6.58 12.54
CA ARG A 31 21.11 -5.49 11.63
C ARG A 31 19.67 -5.59 11.10
N TRP A 32 18.78 -6.22 11.86
CA TRP A 32 17.37 -6.34 11.48
C TRP A 32 16.69 -4.98 11.24
N ARG A 33 17.13 -3.90 11.91
CA ARG A 33 16.57 -2.54 11.74
C ARG A 33 16.84 -2.03 10.33
N GLU A 34 18.09 -2.15 9.88
CA GLU A 34 18.53 -1.75 8.57
C GLU A 34 17.78 -2.52 7.48
N GLU A 35 17.56 -3.82 7.68
CA GLU A 35 16.80 -4.66 6.75
C GLU A 35 15.32 -4.25 6.68
N VAL A 36 14.68 -4.00 7.82
CA VAL A 36 13.29 -3.52 7.87
C VAL A 36 13.14 -2.17 7.18
N LEU A 37 14.05 -1.22 7.43
CA LEU A 37 14.07 0.08 6.76
C LEU A 37 14.33 -0.05 5.26
N LEU A 38 15.26 -0.93 4.86
CA LEU A 38 15.56 -1.23 3.46
C LEU A 38 14.32 -1.72 2.71
N ARG A 39 13.53 -2.62 3.33
CA ARG A 39 12.30 -3.14 2.71
C ARG A 39 11.09 -2.22 2.82
N LEU A 40 11.04 -1.33 3.82
CA LEU A 40 9.94 -0.37 3.96
C LEU A 40 10.00 0.74 2.90
N ARG A 41 11.20 1.17 2.49
CA ARG A 41 11.38 2.22 1.47
C ARG A 41 10.61 1.99 0.16
N PRO A 42 10.73 0.84 -0.53
CA PRO A 42 10.00 0.60 -1.77
C PRO A 42 8.49 0.49 -1.54
N VAL A 43 8.03 0.02 -0.37
CA VAL A 43 6.59 0.07 0.00
C VAL A 43 6.10 1.51 0.07
N GLY A 44 6.86 2.41 0.69
CA GLY A 44 6.55 3.84 0.75
C GLY A 44 6.49 4.49 -0.62
N GLN A 45 7.49 4.24 -1.46
CA GLN A 45 7.56 4.78 -2.82
C GLN A 45 6.41 4.26 -3.71
N GLY A 46 6.20 2.94 -3.71
CA GLY A 46 5.13 2.32 -4.49
C GLY A 46 3.74 2.75 -4.03
N PHE A 47 3.54 2.96 -2.72
CA PHE A 47 2.26 3.46 -2.22
C PHE A 47 2.03 4.93 -2.54
N ALA A 48 3.06 5.78 -2.47
CA ALA A 48 2.96 7.17 -2.90
C ALA A 48 2.61 7.29 -4.40
N GLU A 49 3.23 6.45 -5.23
CA GLU A 49 2.91 6.35 -6.65
C GLU A 49 1.47 5.87 -6.89
N HIS A 50 1.02 4.86 -6.15
CA HIS A 50 -0.38 4.39 -6.18
C HIS A 50 -1.35 5.55 -5.88
N VAL A 51 -1.12 6.30 -4.80
CA VAL A 51 -1.96 7.46 -4.44
C VAL A 51 -1.95 8.51 -5.55
N ARG A 52 -0.78 8.82 -6.13
CA ARG A 52 -0.66 9.78 -7.23
C ARG A 52 -1.47 9.34 -8.46
N VAL A 53 -1.41 8.06 -8.82
CA VAL A 53 -2.14 7.50 -9.97
C VAL A 53 -3.64 7.46 -9.72
N THR A 54 -4.09 7.19 -8.49
CA THR A 54 -5.53 7.13 -8.18
C THR A 54 -6.15 8.51 -7.96
N GLU A 55 -5.45 9.43 -7.28
CA GLU A 55 -6.01 10.69 -6.77
C GLU A 55 -5.44 11.96 -7.42
N GLY A 56 -4.40 11.83 -8.24
CA GLY A 56 -3.79 12.98 -8.90
C GLY A 56 -4.77 13.77 -9.77
N PRO A 57 -4.36 14.93 -10.31
CA PRO A 57 -5.23 15.76 -11.16
C PRO A 57 -5.81 15.02 -12.37
N ALA A 58 -5.08 14.03 -12.90
CA ALA A 58 -5.51 13.10 -13.94
C ALA A 58 -5.67 11.66 -13.40
N GLY A 59 -6.03 11.53 -12.11
CA GLY A 59 -6.09 10.27 -11.41
C GLY A 59 -7.37 9.48 -11.70
N LEU A 60 -7.26 8.16 -11.55
CA LEU A 60 -8.33 7.21 -11.90
C LEU A 60 -9.65 7.48 -11.16
N TYR A 61 -9.62 7.96 -9.92
CA TYR A 61 -10.86 8.24 -9.19
C TYR A 61 -11.68 9.37 -9.80
N ARG A 62 -11.05 10.37 -10.40
CA ARG A 62 -11.78 11.46 -11.08
C ARG A 62 -12.56 10.92 -12.28
N GLU A 63 -11.90 10.09 -13.08
CA GLU A 63 -12.53 9.43 -14.24
C GLU A 63 -13.63 8.46 -13.81
N LEU A 64 -13.35 7.63 -12.80
CA LEU A 64 -14.32 6.68 -12.24
C LEU A 64 -15.59 7.38 -11.75
N LEU A 65 -15.47 8.53 -11.08
CA LEU A 65 -16.63 9.29 -10.60
C LEU A 65 -17.38 10.03 -11.70
N ALA A 66 -16.71 10.39 -12.81
CA ALA A 66 -17.39 10.94 -13.97
C ALA A 66 -18.29 9.88 -14.64
N GLN A 67 -17.85 8.63 -14.66
CA GLN A 67 -18.59 7.51 -15.28
C GLN A 67 -19.58 6.85 -14.31
N SER A 68 -19.28 6.82 -13.02
CA SER A 68 -20.09 6.15 -11.98
C SER A 68 -20.16 6.98 -10.69
N PRO A 69 -20.94 8.08 -10.66
CA PRO A 69 -21.04 8.98 -9.49
C PRO A 69 -21.46 8.30 -8.19
N ARG A 70 -22.22 7.19 -8.25
CA ARG A 70 -22.64 6.40 -7.09
C ARG A 70 -21.47 5.84 -6.25
N LEU A 71 -20.29 5.70 -6.85
CA LEU A 71 -19.09 5.15 -6.19
C LEU A 71 -18.35 6.17 -5.31
N ASP A 72 -18.84 7.41 -5.26
CA ASP A 72 -18.29 8.54 -4.51
C ASP A 72 -18.05 8.22 -3.02
N HIS A 73 -18.96 7.50 -2.37
CA HIS A 73 -18.73 7.04 -0.99
C HIS A 73 -17.53 6.08 -0.88
N GLY A 74 -17.41 5.12 -1.80
CA GLY A 74 -16.32 4.16 -1.85
C GLY A 74 -14.97 4.83 -2.12
N VAL A 75 -14.92 5.74 -3.09
CA VAL A 75 -13.73 6.56 -3.40
C VAL A 75 -13.28 7.35 -2.17
N ARG A 76 -14.19 8.08 -1.51
CA ARG A 76 -13.85 8.81 -0.27
C ARG A 76 -13.30 7.92 0.83
N LEU A 77 -13.82 6.70 0.96
CA LEU A 77 -13.32 5.74 1.94
C LEU A 77 -11.87 5.34 1.61
N LEU A 78 -11.58 5.00 0.35
CA LEU A 78 -10.23 4.62 -0.08
C LEU A 78 -9.24 5.78 0.08
N THR A 79 -9.65 7.02 -0.18
CA THR A 79 -8.81 8.20 0.06
C THR A 79 -8.45 8.39 1.54
N ARG A 80 -9.40 8.18 2.46
CA ARG A 80 -9.09 8.20 3.90
C ARG A 80 -8.15 7.06 4.29
N GLU A 81 -8.28 5.90 3.67
CA GLU A 81 -7.35 4.78 3.88
C GLU A 81 -5.95 5.09 3.38
N HIS A 82 -5.80 5.78 2.24
CA HIS A 82 -4.51 6.23 1.74
C HIS A 82 -3.78 7.08 2.77
N ALA A 83 -4.43 8.11 3.32
CA ALA A 83 -3.86 8.93 4.39
C ALA A 83 -3.47 8.09 5.62
N ALA A 84 -4.31 7.14 6.01
CA ALA A 84 -4.03 6.28 7.16
C ALA A 84 -2.87 5.29 6.91
N ILE A 85 -2.69 4.81 5.69
CA ILE A 85 -1.56 3.94 5.31
C ILE A 85 -0.27 4.75 5.25
N ILE A 86 -0.28 5.96 4.68
CA ILE A 86 0.88 6.87 4.71
C ILE A 86 1.32 7.12 6.16
N ALA A 87 0.37 7.44 7.04
CA ALA A 87 0.66 7.62 8.45
C ALA A 87 1.26 6.36 9.10
N ALA A 88 0.75 5.17 8.75
CA ALA A 88 1.28 3.91 9.26
C ALA A 88 2.70 3.60 8.75
N ILE A 89 3.00 3.91 7.48
CA ILE A 89 4.36 3.78 6.92
C ILE A 89 5.34 4.66 7.71
N LEU A 90 5.00 5.94 7.90
CA LEU A 90 5.82 6.88 8.67
C LEU A 90 5.97 6.44 10.13
N ALA A 91 4.92 5.86 10.73
CA ALA A 91 4.96 5.37 12.10
C ALA A 91 5.88 4.15 12.28
N VAL A 92 5.98 3.27 11.28
CA VAL A 92 6.94 2.16 11.27
C VAL A 92 8.35 2.70 11.08
N GLN A 93 8.56 3.59 10.11
CA GLN A 93 9.87 4.18 9.83
C GLN A 93 10.46 4.84 11.08
N ARG A 94 9.69 5.72 11.73
CA ARG A 94 10.11 6.44 12.95
C ARG A 94 10.48 5.50 14.10
N VAL A 95 9.86 4.32 14.15
CA VAL A 95 10.12 3.33 15.19
C VAL A 95 11.36 2.51 14.89
N ALA A 96 11.56 2.13 13.63
CA ALA A 96 12.77 1.41 13.22
C ALA A 96 14.03 2.28 13.32
N GLU A 97 13.91 3.60 13.22
CA GLU A 97 15.01 4.57 13.39
C GLU A 97 15.41 4.79 14.86
N GLN A 98 14.62 4.33 15.84
CA GLN A 98 14.95 4.48 17.26
C GLN A 98 15.96 3.42 17.72
N PRO A 99 17.11 3.81 18.33
CA PRO A 99 18.14 2.86 18.75
C PRO A 99 17.64 1.80 19.76
N GLU A 100 16.86 2.23 20.75
CA GLU A 100 16.40 1.43 21.89
C GLU A 100 15.02 0.79 21.68
N ILE A 101 14.60 0.62 20.42
CA ILE A 101 13.25 0.15 20.15
C ILE A 101 13.04 -1.31 20.58
N ASN A 102 11.89 -1.57 21.21
CA ASN A 102 11.41 -2.93 21.45
C ASN A 102 10.98 -3.58 20.12
N PRO A 103 11.55 -4.74 19.73
CA PRO A 103 11.16 -5.48 18.52
C PRO A 103 9.65 -5.79 18.42
N ASP A 104 8.97 -6.00 19.55
CA ASP A 104 7.53 -6.27 19.56
C ASP A 104 6.71 -5.05 19.17
N GLU A 105 7.13 -3.85 19.54
CA GLU A 105 6.48 -2.60 19.15
C GLU A 105 6.62 -2.37 17.63
N LEU A 106 7.80 -2.66 17.07
CA LEU A 106 8.00 -2.65 15.63
C LEU A 106 7.07 -3.67 14.94
N ARG A 107 7.06 -4.93 15.41
CA ARG A 107 6.20 -5.98 14.86
C ARG A 107 4.73 -5.59 14.93
N HIS A 108 4.29 -4.97 16.02
CA HIS A 108 2.92 -4.50 16.18
C HIS A 108 2.55 -3.44 15.13
N ARG A 109 3.36 -2.39 14.97
CA ARG A 109 3.11 -1.32 13.99
C ARG A 109 3.21 -1.82 12.55
N ALA A 110 4.20 -2.63 12.24
CA ALA A 110 4.35 -3.24 10.93
C ALA A 110 3.17 -4.17 10.60
N GLY A 111 2.72 -4.97 11.57
CA GLY A 111 1.52 -5.79 11.43
C GLY A 111 0.26 -4.95 11.20
N ASN A 112 0.14 -3.79 11.84
CA ASN A 112 -0.95 -2.85 11.58
C ASN A 112 -0.91 -2.33 10.14
N LEU A 113 0.27 -1.91 9.66
CA LEU A 113 0.48 -1.47 8.28
C LEU A 113 0.10 -2.56 7.26
N LEU A 114 0.61 -3.79 7.44
CA LEU A 114 0.32 -4.93 6.55
C LEU A 114 -1.19 -5.22 6.48
N ARG A 115 -1.89 -5.19 7.62
CA ARG A 115 -3.35 -5.37 7.66
C ARG A 115 -4.09 -4.26 6.93
N ARG A 116 -3.66 -3.00 7.06
CA ARG A 116 -4.27 -1.86 6.35
C ARG A 116 -4.10 -2.01 4.84
N LEU A 117 -2.89 -2.32 4.37
CA LEU A 117 -2.61 -2.55 2.95
C LEU A 117 -3.46 -3.70 2.37
N ALA A 118 -3.57 -4.81 3.08
CA ALA A 118 -4.39 -5.95 2.63
C ALA A 118 -5.88 -5.62 2.57
N ARG A 119 -6.41 -4.88 3.55
CA ARG A 119 -7.81 -4.43 3.58
C ARG A 119 -8.09 -3.44 2.46
N HIS A 120 -7.18 -2.49 2.26
CA HIS A 120 -7.28 -1.48 1.21
C HIS A 120 -7.30 -2.13 -0.18
N ARG A 121 -6.37 -3.07 -0.45
CA ARG A 121 -6.34 -3.80 -1.73
C ARG A 121 -7.65 -4.52 -2.02
N ARG A 122 -8.23 -5.19 -1.02
CA ARG A 122 -9.52 -5.87 -1.19
C ARG A 122 -10.64 -4.87 -1.52
N ARG A 123 -10.77 -3.80 -0.74
CA ARG A 123 -11.80 -2.78 -0.97
C ARG A 123 -11.62 -2.06 -2.32
N GLY A 124 -10.38 -1.85 -2.77
CA GLY A 124 -10.10 -1.34 -4.10
C GLY A 124 -10.57 -2.29 -5.20
N ALA A 125 -10.38 -3.60 -5.04
CA ALA A 125 -10.90 -4.59 -5.97
C ALA A 125 -12.44 -4.64 -5.97
N ASP A 126 -13.07 -4.55 -4.79
CA ASP A 126 -14.52 -4.51 -4.64
C ASP A 126 -15.10 -3.28 -5.38
N LEU A 127 -14.48 -2.10 -5.24
CA LEU A 127 -14.89 -0.87 -5.94
C LEU A 127 -14.81 -1.01 -7.46
N LEU A 128 -13.72 -1.59 -7.98
CA LEU A 128 -13.57 -1.82 -9.42
C LEU A 128 -14.60 -2.82 -9.94
N TRP A 129 -14.89 -3.86 -9.16
CA TRP A 129 -15.94 -4.82 -9.50
C TRP A 129 -17.32 -4.17 -9.59
N GLU A 130 -17.68 -3.32 -8.63
CA GLU A 130 -18.94 -2.55 -8.65
C GLU A 130 -19.06 -1.64 -9.88
N ALA A 131 -17.93 -1.08 -10.35
CA ALA A 131 -17.89 -0.31 -11.58
C ALA A 131 -18.20 -1.18 -12.81
N TYR A 132 -17.51 -2.32 -12.95
CA TYR A 132 -17.69 -3.24 -14.10
C TYR A 132 -19.06 -3.90 -14.16
N GLN A 133 -19.61 -4.35 -13.03
CA GLN A 133 -20.93 -5.03 -13.01
C GLN A 133 -22.05 -4.13 -13.52
N THR A 134 -21.95 -2.82 -13.33
CA THR A 134 -22.99 -1.90 -13.76
C THR A 134 -22.88 -1.56 -15.24
N ASP A 135 -21.66 -1.50 -15.79
CA ASP A 135 -21.43 -1.27 -17.21
C ASP A 135 -22.08 -2.38 -18.07
N LEU A 136 -22.01 -3.63 -17.59
CA LEU A 136 -22.66 -4.79 -18.24
C LEU A 136 -24.18 -4.87 -18.02
N GLY A 137 -24.73 -4.12 -17.06
CA GLY A 137 -26.16 -4.18 -16.69
C GLY A 137 -27.01 -3.05 -17.26
N GLY A 138 -26.42 -2.10 -17.99
CA GLY A 138 -27.08 -0.93 -18.57
C GLY A 138 -27.50 -1.06 -20.03
N GLU A 139 -27.17 -2.18 -20.69
CA GLU A 139 -27.59 -2.50 -22.06
C GLU A 139 -28.87 -3.34 -22.06
N THR A 140 -30.04 -2.75 -21.77
CA THR A 140 -31.36 -3.34 -22.06
C THR A 140 -32.39 -2.29 -22.42
#